data_AF-A0A8S3CRP3-F1
#
_entry.id   AF-A0A8S3CRP3-F1
#
_cell.length_a   1.000
_cell.length_b   1.000
_cell.length_c   1.000
_cell.angle_alpha   90.00
_cell.angle_beta   90.00
_cell.angle_gamma   90.00
#
_symmetry.space_group_name_H-M   'P 1'
#
loop_
_entity.id
_entity.type
_entity.pdbx_description
1 polymer ?
#
loop_
_entity_poly.entity_id
_entity_poly.type
_entity_poly.pdbx_seq_one_letter_code
_entity_poly.pdbx_strand_id
1 'polypeptide(L)'
;MTSLAGSVSKNVEGFLDFINKSPTAFHCVDNVKTTLTSAGFKELRDNEQWNIAPLGKYFVIKDDSCIGAFAVGGKYKNGNGFALTAAHTDSPHLRITQVNDRQKHIANAMLFLTG
;
A
#
# COMPACT_ATOMS: atom_id res chain seq x y z
N MET A 1 -8.09 6.97 33.62
CA MET A 1 -7.50 5.77 32.98
C MET A 1 -8.38 5.14 31.90
N THR A 2 -9.63 5.58 31.73
CA THR A 2 -10.59 5.02 30.76
C THR A 2 -10.37 5.45 29.30
N SER A 3 -9.61 6.52 29.03
CA SER A 3 -9.42 7.02 27.64
C SER A 3 -8.36 6.26 26.84
N LEU A 4 -7.34 5.71 27.50
CA LEU A 4 -6.27 4.97 26.81
C LEU A 4 -6.76 3.61 26.31
N ALA A 5 -7.49 2.87 27.16
CA ALA A 5 -8.07 1.58 26.76
C ALA A 5 -9.05 1.72 25.59
N GLY A 6 -9.92 2.73 25.62
CA GLY A 6 -10.83 3.02 24.49
C GLY A 6 -10.12 3.43 23.20
N SER A 7 -9.02 4.20 23.30
CA SER A 7 -8.19 4.56 22.15
C SER A 7 -7.46 3.36 21.56
N VAL A 8 -7.01 2.42 22.40
CA VAL A 8 -6.31 1.20 21.95
C VAL A 8 -7.27 0.31 21.17
N SER A 9 -8.48 0.06 21.70
CA SER A 9 -9.49 -0.76 21.00
C SER A 9 -9.83 -0.20 19.62
N LYS A 10 -10.01 1.13 19.51
CA LYS A 10 -10.29 1.78 18.22
C LYS A 10 -9.16 1.61 17.19
N ASN A 11 -7.90 1.68 17.63
CA ASN A 11 -6.75 1.47 16.74
C ASN A 11 -6.65 0.02 16.28
N VAL A 12 -6.92 -0.94 17.17
CA VAL A 12 -6.93 -2.37 16.83
C VAL A 12 -8.04 -2.68 15.83
N GLU A 13 -9.26 -2.19 16.07
CA GLU A 13 -10.39 -2.36 15.15
C GLU A 13 -10.10 -1.78 13.77
N GLY A 14 -9.56 -0.55 13.72
CA GLY A 14 -9.16 0.08 12.45
C GLY A 14 -8.06 -0.69 11.72
N PHE A 15 -7.10 -1.25 12.45
CA PHE A 15 -6.04 -2.07 11.87
C PHE A 15 -6.58 -3.40 11.31
N LEU A 16 -7.48 -4.07 12.04
CA LEU A 16 -8.11 -5.31 11.56
C LEU A 16 -8.97 -5.04 10.31
N ASP A 17 -9.72 -3.94 10.28
CA ASP A 17 -10.48 -3.52 9.11
C ASP A 17 -9.56 -3.23 7.91
N PHE A 18 -8.42 -2.58 8.14
CA PHE A 18 -7.41 -2.35 7.11
C PHE A 18 -6.86 -3.65 6.51
N ILE A 19 -6.52 -4.63 7.35
CA ILE A 19 -6.03 -5.95 6.89
C ILE A 19 -7.12 -6.67 6.09
N ASN A 20 -8.34 -6.72 6.61
CA ASN A 20 -9.45 -7.44 5.96
C ASN A 20 -9.79 -6.89 4.57
N LYS A 21 -9.61 -5.57 4.37
CA LYS A 21 -9.79 -4.91 3.07
C LYS A 21 -8.60 -5.05 2.13
N SER A 22 -7.48 -5.62 2.58
CA SER A 22 -6.20 -5.62 1.85
C SER A 22 -5.66 -7.05 1.63
N PRO A 23 -6.40 -7.97 0.99
CA PRO A 23 -5.96 -9.37 0.83
C PRO A 23 -4.76 -9.56 -0.10
N THR A 24 -4.46 -8.58 -0.96
CA THR A 24 -3.28 -8.59 -1.85
C THR A 24 -2.61 -7.22 -1.85
N ALA A 25 -1.37 -7.14 -2.32
CA ALA A 25 -0.64 -5.87 -2.44
C ALA A 25 -1.42 -4.81 -3.25
N PHE A 26 -2.15 -5.24 -4.29
CA PHE A 26 -3.01 -4.36 -5.10
C PHE A 26 -4.15 -3.75 -4.29
N HIS A 27 -4.85 -4.58 -3.49
CA HIS A 27 -5.93 -4.08 -2.63
C HIS A 27 -5.39 -3.19 -1.49
N CYS A 28 -4.20 -3.51 -0.97
CA CYS A 28 -3.52 -2.68 0.01
C CYS A 28 -3.25 -1.27 -0.54
N VAL A 29 -2.71 -1.18 -1.75
CA VAL A 29 -2.48 0.11 -2.43
C VAL A 29 -3.78 0.86 -2.66
N ASP A 30 -4.85 0.20 -3.11
CA ASP A 30 -6.15 0.85 -3.34
C ASP A 30 -6.79 1.37 -2.04
N ASN A 31 -6.67 0.61 -0.94
CA ASN A 31 -7.13 1.03 0.37
C ASN A 31 -6.34 2.25 0.89
N VAL A 32 -5.02 2.25 0.73
CA VAL A 32 -4.16 3.40 1.09
C VAL A 32 -4.45 4.61 0.19
N LYS A 33 -4.65 4.40 -1.12
CA LYS A 33 -5.06 5.44 -2.07
C LYS A 33 -6.34 6.12 -1.63
N THR A 34 -7.35 5.34 -1.26
CA THR A 34 -8.63 5.86 -0.76
C THR A 34 -8.43 6.69 0.49
N THR A 35 -7.65 6.18 1.45
CA THR A 35 -7.34 6.89 2.70
C THR A 35 -6.61 8.21 2.45
N LEU A 36 -5.59 8.22 1.59
CA LEU A 36 -4.82 9.41 1.24
C LEU A 36 -5.68 10.44 0.51
N THR A 37 -6.53 9.99 -0.40
CA THR A 37 -7.46 10.85 -1.14
C THR A 37 -8.45 11.52 -0.19
N SER A 38 -9.03 10.76 0.75
CA SER A 38 -9.90 11.31 1.80
C SER A 38 -9.17 12.30 2.74
N ALA A 39 -7.85 12.14 2.92
CA ALA A 39 -7.02 13.06 3.69
C ALA A 39 -6.55 14.30 2.89
N GLY A 40 -7.02 14.46 1.64
CA GLY A 40 -6.72 15.59 0.77
C GLY A 40 -5.38 15.52 0.04
N PHE A 41 -4.80 14.32 -0.09
CA PHE A 41 -3.63 14.14 -0.94
C PHE A 41 -4.04 14.05 -2.42
N LYS A 42 -3.20 14.61 -3.29
CA LYS A 42 -3.38 14.56 -4.74
C LYS A 42 -2.52 13.46 -5.38
N GLU A 43 -3.13 12.64 -6.22
CA GLU A 43 -2.41 11.67 -7.05
C GLU A 43 -1.54 12.39 -8.09
N LEU A 44 -0.28 12.01 -8.18
CA LEU A 44 0.66 12.38 -9.24
C LEU A 44 0.90 11.16 -10.12
N ARG A 45 0.89 11.37 -11.44
CA ARG A 45 1.16 10.32 -12.41
C ARG A 45 2.60 10.40 -12.90
N ASP A 46 3.24 9.25 -13.07
CA ASP A 46 4.63 9.15 -13.51
C ASP A 46 4.85 9.70 -14.93
N ASN A 47 3.80 9.78 -15.74
CA ASN A 47 3.83 10.29 -17.12
C ASN A 47 3.54 11.79 -17.24
N GLU A 48 3.32 12.51 -16.14
CA GLU A 48 3.00 13.92 -16.12
C GLU A 48 4.12 14.74 -15.47
N GLN A 49 4.26 16.01 -15.85
CA GLN A 49 5.20 16.90 -15.16
C GLN A 49 4.65 17.27 -13.77
N TRP A 50 5.44 17.00 -12.74
CA TRP A 50 5.02 17.26 -11.37
C TRP A 50 5.19 18.72 -11.00
N ASN A 51 4.08 19.36 -10.62
CA ASN A 51 4.08 20.69 -10.03
C ASN A 51 3.87 20.59 -8.50
N ILE A 52 4.99 20.57 -7.77
CA ILE A 52 5.02 20.39 -6.32
C ILE A 52 5.10 21.76 -5.64
N ALA A 53 4.12 22.06 -4.79
CA ALA A 53 4.03 23.31 -4.05
C ALA A 53 4.24 23.11 -2.54
N PRO A 54 4.77 24.12 -1.81
CA PRO A 54 4.75 24.12 -0.34
C PRO A 54 3.33 23.94 0.21
N LEU A 55 3.21 23.24 1.34
CA LEU A 55 1.93 22.81 1.94
C LEU A 55 1.12 21.82 1.09
N GLY A 56 1.63 21.40 -0.07
CA GLY A 56 1.03 20.38 -0.90
C GLY A 56 1.17 18.98 -0.31
N LYS A 57 0.17 18.13 -0.57
CA LYS A 57 0.12 16.72 -0.18
C LYS A 57 -0.06 15.89 -1.43
N TYR A 58 0.84 14.95 -1.66
CA TYR A 58 0.89 14.20 -2.92
C TYR A 58 1.17 12.73 -2.68
N PHE A 59 0.69 11.88 -3.58
CA PHE A 59 1.09 10.49 -3.63
C PHE A 59 1.26 10.01 -5.07
N VAL A 60 2.06 8.98 -5.25
CA VAL A 60 2.33 8.29 -6.52
C VAL A 60 2.08 6.81 -6.36
N ILE A 61 1.58 6.17 -7.41
CA ILE A 61 1.37 4.73 -7.46
C ILE A 61 2.21 4.18 -8.60
N LYS A 62 2.94 3.11 -8.31
CA LYS A 62 3.75 2.38 -9.26
C LYS A 62 3.28 0.93 -9.36
N ASP A 63 3.04 0.48 -10.59
CA ASP A 63 2.65 -0.89 -10.93
C ASP A 63 1.44 -1.40 -10.12
N ASP A 64 0.56 -0.48 -9.67
CA ASP A 64 -0.61 -0.70 -8.80
C ASP A 64 -0.36 -1.47 -7.49
N SER A 65 0.91 -1.71 -7.15
CA SER A 65 1.33 -2.56 -6.02
C SER A 65 2.31 -1.86 -5.08
N CYS A 66 2.83 -0.70 -5.48
CA CYS A 66 3.66 0.18 -4.67
C CYS A 66 3.05 1.59 -4.61
N ILE A 67 3.07 2.21 -3.42
CA ILE A 67 2.57 3.55 -3.20
C ILE A 67 3.57 4.37 -2.38
N GLY A 68 3.84 5.59 -2.83
CA GLY A 68 4.66 6.57 -2.13
C GLY A 68 3.88 7.84 -1.87
N ALA A 69 3.85 8.31 -0.62
CA ALA A 69 3.15 9.54 -0.25
C ALA A 69 4.09 10.52 0.44
N PHE A 70 3.92 11.81 0.15
CA PHE A 70 4.73 12.87 0.76
C PHE A 70 3.92 14.15 0.97
N ALA A 71 4.27 14.88 2.03
CA ALA A 71 3.71 16.18 2.35
C ALA A 71 4.84 17.22 2.40
N VAL A 72 4.66 18.32 1.68
CA VAL A 72 5.68 19.37 1.57
C VAL A 72 5.48 20.38 2.69
N GLY A 73 6.49 20.54 3.56
CA GLY A 73 6.44 21.53 4.63
C GLY A 73 6.32 22.96 4.09
N GLY A 74 5.58 23.83 4.76
CA GLY A 74 5.37 25.21 4.29
C GLY A 74 6.64 26.07 4.23
N LYS A 75 7.69 25.68 4.96
CA LYS A 75 9.03 26.32 4.94
C LYS A 75 10.06 25.53 4.13
N TYR A 76 9.63 24.50 3.41
CA TYR A 76 10.52 23.68 2.61
C TYR A 76 11.16 24.53 1.50
N LYS A 77 12.47 24.37 1.33
CA LYS A 77 13.27 24.95 0.25
C LYS A 77 14.15 23.86 -0.34
N ASN A 78 14.55 24.03 -1.59
CA ASN A 78 15.48 23.11 -2.24
C ASN A 78 16.76 23.00 -1.41
N GLY A 79 17.15 21.76 -1.06
CA GLY A 79 18.29 21.47 -0.19
C GLY A 79 17.91 21.16 1.26
N ASN A 80 16.64 21.34 1.67
CA ASN A 80 16.17 20.83 2.96
C ASN A 80 16.13 19.29 2.96
N GLY A 81 16.22 18.70 4.16
CA GLY A 81 16.12 17.25 4.34
C GLY A 81 14.69 16.69 4.25
N PHE A 82 14.59 15.37 4.33
CA PHE A 82 13.34 14.61 4.31
C PHE A 82 13.20 13.76 5.57
N ALA A 83 11.97 13.62 6.06
CA ALA A 83 11.62 12.60 7.05
C ALA A 83 10.90 11.48 6.30
N LEU A 84 11.47 10.27 6.33
CA LEU A 84 10.99 9.13 5.54
C LEU A 84 10.66 7.95 6.46
N THR A 85 9.50 7.34 6.22
CA THR A 85 9.11 6.05 6.76
C THR A 85 8.79 5.13 5.59
N ALA A 86 9.23 3.88 5.66
CA ALA A 86 8.99 2.89 4.63
C ALA A 86 8.44 1.59 5.23
N ALA A 87 7.58 0.93 4.46
CA ALA A 87 7.02 -0.39 4.72
C ALA A 87 6.82 -1.10 3.38
N HIS A 88 6.47 -2.38 3.40
CA HIS A 88 6.15 -3.16 2.21
C HIS A 88 4.67 -3.56 2.20
N THR A 89 4.07 -3.63 1.01
CA THR A 89 2.63 -3.91 0.81
C THR A 89 2.33 -5.39 0.59
N ASP A 90 3.35 -6.18 0.26
CA ASP A 90 3.25 -7.60 0.00
C ASP A 90 3.45 -8.43 1.27
N SER A 91 3.03 -9.68 1.21
CA SER A 91 3.23 -10.67 2.27
C SER A 91 3.39 -12.03 1.63
N PRO A 92 4.09 -12.99 2.25
CA PRO A 92 4.20 -14.34 1.71
C PRO A 92 2.82 -14.96 1.48
N HIS A 93 2.53 -15.40 0.25
CA HIS A 93 1.26 -15.99 -0.11
C HIS A 93 1.38 -16.99 -1.27
N LEU A 94 0.43 -17.91 -1.37
CA LEU A 94 0.32 -18.81 -2.51
C LEU A 94 -0.20 -18.04 -3.73
N ARG A 95 0.44 -18.20 -4.89
CA ARG A 95 0.04 -17.55 -6.14
C ARG A 95 -0.31 -18.61 -7.18
N ILE A 96 -1.42 -18.40 -7.88
CA ILE A 96 -1.83 -19.25 -9.00
C ILE A 96 -0.81 -19.13 -10.13
N THR A 97 -0.23 -20.25 -10.54
CA THR A 97 0.66 -20.32 -11.71
C THR A 97 -0.16 -20.33 -12.99
N GLN A 98 0.36 -19.69 -14.05
CA GLN A 98 -0.21 -19.83 -15.39
C GLN A 98 0.04 -21.25 -15.89
N VAL A 99 -1.00 -22.02 -16.21
CA VAL A 99 -0.85 -23.36 -16.79
C VAL A 99 -0.88 -23.23 -18.30
N ASN A 100 0.26 -23.44 -18.96
CA ASN A 100 0.27 -23.63 -20.42
C ASN A 100 -0.33 -25.00 -20.73
N ASP A 101 -1.19 -25.11 -21.75
CA ASP A 101 -1.88 -26.37 -22.12
C ASP A 101 -0.93 -27.57 -22.35
N ARG A 102 0.35 -27.31 -22.64
CA ARG A 102 1.42 -28.32 -22.77
C ARG A 102 1.91 -28.93 -21.45
N GLN A 103 1.55 -28.37 -20.29
CA GLN A 103 1.97 -28.85 -18.96
C GLN A 103 0.86 -29.57 -18.18
N LYS A 104 -0.26 -29.92 -18.82
CA LYS A 104 -1.34 -30.70 -18.18
C LYS A 104 -0.87 -32.05 -17.63
N HIS A 105 0.18 -32.64 -18.19
CA HIS A 105 0.73 -33.92 -17.72
C HIS A 105 1.61 -33.82 -16.46
N ILE A 106 2.06 -32.62 -16.06
CA ILE A 106 2.96 -32.43 -14.91
C ILE A 106 2.22 -31.91 -13.68
N ALA A 107 1.02 -31.35 -13.85
CA ALA A 107 0.22 -30.78 -12.78
C ALA A 107 -0.37 -31.81 -11.79
N ASN A 108 -0.40 -33.10 -12.16
CA ASN A 108 -0.84 -34.16 -11.25
C ASN A 108 0.25 -34.63 -10.26
N ALA A 109 1.49 -34.13 -10.36
CA ALA A 109 2.60 -34.60 -9.52
C ALA A 109 2.92 -33.70 -8.32
N MET A 110 2.30 -32.51 -8.19
CA MET A 110 2.65 -31.53 -7.15
C MET A 110 1.47 -31.11 -6.27
N LEU A 111 0.49 -32.00 -6.12
CA LEU A 111 -0.51 -31.94 -5.05
C LEU A 111 -0.20 -33.02 -3.98
N PHE A 112 1.06 -33.08 -3.54
CA PHE A 112 1.44 -33.77 -2.30
C PHE A 112 1.97 -32.72 -1.34
N LEU A 113 1.07 -32.14 -0.56
CA LEU A 113 1.43 -31.56 0.73
C LEU A 113 1.58 -32.73 1.71
N THR A 114 2.80 -33.21 1.87
CA THR A 114 3.27 -33.83 3.12
C THR A 114 3.31 -32.73 4.18
N GLY A 115 2.69 -32.85 5.36
CA GLY A 115 1.91 -33.98 5.90
C GLY A 115 0.90 -33.53 6.95
#